data_AF-A0A0K1EDL7-F1
#
_entry.id   AF-A0A0K1EDL7-F1
#
_cell.length_a   1.000
_cell.length_b   1.000
_cell.length_c   1.000
_cell.angle_alpha   90.00
_cell.angle_beta   90.00
_cell.angle_gamma   90.00
#
_symmetry.space_group_name_H-M   'P 1'
#
loop_
_entity.id
_entity.type
_entity.pdbx_description
1 polymer ?
#
loop_
_entity_poly.entity_id
_entity_poly.type
_entity_poly.pdbx_seq_one_letter_code
_entity_poly.pdbx_strand_id
1 'polypeptide(L)'
;MDQQVQRDVRSAISTAYGLMQHTRTQHAGGMARALGGLEDRLRYIEGRLGGPDSELLGPIDLSEEIAEIKAHMSEPVAPLVDQLNALIRDVHRLERRISRLASREIASRSLLGVLPLARVIPQDVHSVVDYASGLTAAAGIFARTPEARVCSALLGASAIGVAATTDYRLSVEKVIPIEAHEVIDYAWGASAIAAPFVLGYHRKDPIAAALHVFTGALSIVTALFTDYRAAAGVGRPGWR
;
A
#
# COMPACT_ATOMS: atom_id res chain seq x y z
N MET A 1 0.88 3.12 -18.88
CA MET A 1 0.43 4.24 -18.03
C MET A 1 -0.22 5.31 -18.89
N ASP A 2 -1.16 6.08 -18.34
CA ASP A 2 -2.02 7.01 -19.11
C ASP A 2 -1.22 8.21 -19.67
N GLN A 3 -0.93 8.20 -20.98
CA GLN A 3 -0.27 9.31 -21.68
C GLN A 3 -1.00 10.64 -21.49
N GLN A 4 -2.31 10.60 -21.24
CA GLN A 4 -3.08 11.81 -20.95
C GLN A 4 -2.69 12.42 -19.60
N VAL A 5 -2.42 11.62 -18.57
CA VAL A 5 -2.00 12.14 -17.25
C VAL A 5 -0.65 12.84 -17.34
N GLN A 6 0.32 12.26 -18.05
CA GLN A 6 1.61 12.91 -18.28
C GLN A 6 1.48 14.23 -19.06
N ARG A 7 0.55 14.31 -20.02
CA ARG A 7 0.27 15.58 -20.72
C ARG A 7 -0.35 16.61 -19.79
N ASP A 8 -1.31 16.20 -18.97
CA ASP A 8 -2.00 17.09 -18.05
C ASP A 8 -1.04 17.64 -16.97
N VAL A 9 -0.12 16.81 -16.44
CA VAL A 9 0.93 17.25 -15.49
C VAL A 9 1.87 18.25 -16.14
N ARG A 10 2.36 18.00 -17.37
CA ARG A 10 3.20 18.95 -18.11
C ARG A 10 2.50 20.29 -18.36
N SER A 11 1.20 20.26 -18.64
CA SER A 11 0.38 21.46 -18.80
C SER A 11 0.29 22.28 -17.50
N ALA A 12 0.10 21.60 -16.35
CA ALA A 12 0.06 22.24 -15.05
C ALA A 12 1.43 22.87 -14.67
N ILE A 13 2.54 22.18 -14.95
CA ILE A 13 3.91 22.73 -14.76
C ILE A 13 4.08 24.02 -15.57
N SER A 14 3.73 24.00 -16.85
CA SER A 14 3.83 25.17 -17.74
C SER A 14 2.98 26.34 -17.24
N THR A 15 1.77 26.06 -16.76
CA THR A 15 0.86 27.08 -16.20
C THR A 15 1.40 27.67 -14.90
N ALA A 16 1.89 26.83 -13.98
CA ALA A 16 2.49 27.27 -12.72
C ALA A 16 3.72 28.16 -12.95
N TYR A 17 4.62 27.75 -13.85
CA TYR A 17 5.79 28.52 -14.24
C TYR A 17 5.42 29.89 -14.84
N GLY A 18 4.44 29.93 -15.75
CA GLY A 18 3.98 31.16 -16.38
C GLY A 18 3.41 32.15 -15.36
N LEU A 19 2.58 31.67 -14.42
CA LEU A 19 2.02 32.47 -13.34
C LEU A 19 3.09 32.94 -12.35
N MET A 20 4.08 32.10 -12.04
CA MET A 20 5.22 32.46 -11.21
C MET A 20 5.99 33.63 -11.82
N GLN A 21 6.27 33.58 -13.13
CA GLN A 21 7.01 34.65 -13.79
C GLN A 21 6.22 35.96 -13.80
N HIS A 22 4.91 35.90 -14.02
CA HIS A 22 4.04 37.10 -13.99
C HIS A 22 3.98 37.71 -12.58
N THR A 23 3.82 36.89 -11.54
CA THR A 23 3.76 37.36 -10.14
C THR A 23 5.09 37.95 -9.66
N ARG A 24 6.24 37.42 -10.12
CA ARG A 24 7.56 38.05 -9.91
C ARG A 24 7.63 39.46 -10.48
N THR A 25 7.11 39.68 -11.69
CA THR A 25 7.10 41.01 -12.31
C THR A 25 6.17 42.00 -11.61
N GLN A 26 5.19 41.52 -10.84
CA GLN A 26 4.26 42.33 -10.05
C GLN A 26 4.72 42.54 -8.59
N HIS A 27 5.96 42.17 -8.26
CA HIS A 27 6.53 42.23 -6.89
C HIS A 27 5.76 41.39 -5.83
N ALA A 28 4.94 40.43 -6.25
CA ALA A 28 4.22 39.50 -5.37
C ALA A 28 5.11 38.29 -5.01
N GLY A 29 6.18 38.55 -4.24
CA GLY A 29 7.23 37.57 -3.94
C GLY A 29 6.76 36.33 -3.16
N GLY A 30 5.69 36.46 -2.36
CA GLY A 30 5.08 35.33 -1.65
C GLY A 30 4.42 34.35 -2.61
N MET A 31 3.53 34.85 -3.48
CA MET A 31 2.87 34.05 -4.51
C MET A 31 3.86 33.38 -5.47
N ALA A 32 4.91 34.09 -5.89
CA ALA A 32 5.93 33.53 -6.76
C ALA A 32 6.68 32.35 -6.13
N ARG A 33 6.91 32.36 -4.81
CA ARG A 33 7.52 31.23 -4.10
C ARG A 33 6.57 30.04 -4.00
N ALA A 34 5.31 30.26 -3.65
CA ALA A 34 4.30 29.21 -3.56
C ALA A 34 4.09 28.51 -4.91
N LEU A 35 4.02 29.27 -6.01
CA LEU A 35 3.93 28.71 -7.36
C LEU A 35 5.19 27.95 -7.77
N GLY A 36 6.38 28.39 -7.35
CA GLY A 36 7.62 27.66 -7.55
C GLY A 36 7.64 26.32 -6.81
N GLY A 37 7.19 26.29 -5.55
CA GLY A 37 7.04 25.05 -4.78
C GLY A 37 6.09 24.05 -5.45
N LEU A 38 4.94 24.53 -5.93
CA LEU A 38 4.01 23.71 -6.71
C LEU A 38 4.65 23.18 -8.01
N GLU A 39 5.38 24.02 -8.75
CA GLU A 39 6.06 23.61 -9.98
C GLU A 39 7.10 22.50 -9.72
N ASP A 40 7.96 22.68 -8.71
CA ASP A 40 8.99 21.73 -8.33
C ASP A 40 8.37 20.38 -7.96
N ARG A 41 7.26 20.40 -7.20
CA ARG A 41 6.52 19.20 -6.83
C ARG A 41 5.90 18.51 -8.04
N LEU A 42 5.29 19.27 -8.96
CA LEU A 42 4.73 18.71 -10.20
C LEU A 42 5.81 18.12 -11.11
N ARG A 43 7.00 18.73 -11.18
CA ARG A 43 8.16 18.17 -11.91
C ARG A 43 8.67 16.87 -11.30
N TYR A 44 8.72 16.79 -9.97
CA TYR A 44 9.04 15.55 -9.27
C TYR A 44 8.04 14.43 -9.64
N ILE A 45 6.75 14.75 -9.67
CA ILE A 45 5.69 13.82 -10.07
C ILE A 45 5.84 13.41 -11.54
N GLU A 46 6.14 14.35 -12.44
CA GLU A 46 6.33 14.09 -13.87
C GLU A 46 7.51 13.15 -14.15
N GLY A 47 8.64 13.37 -13.48
CA GLY A 47 9.83 12.50 -13.59
C GLY A 47 9.55 11.06 -13.15
N ARG A 48 8.74 10.88 -12.09
CA ARG A 48 8.30 9.57 -11.63
C ARG A 48 7.29 8.93 -12.58
N LEU A 49 6.36 9.72 -13.14
CA LEU A 49 5.38 9.25 -14.12
C LEU A 49 6.05 8.84 -15.44
N GLY A 50 7.23 9.36 -15.77
CA GLY A 50 7.95 9.03 -17.01
C GLY A 50 8.92 7.85 -16.89
N GLY A 51 9.27 7.45 -15.67
CA GLY A 51 10.38 6.53 -15.40
C GLY A 51 9.98 5.06 -15.20
N PRO A 52 10.97 4.15 -15.11
CA PRO A 52 10.76 2.75 -14.73
C PRO A 52 10.12 2.60 -13.34
N ASP A 53 10.25 3.63 -12.51
CA ASP A 53 9.68 3.76 -11.17
C ASP A 53 8.26 4.32 -11.16
N SER A 54 7.53 4.23 -12.28
CA SER A 54 6.15 4.72 -12.34
C SER A 54 5.17 3.98 -11.42
N GLU A 55 5.49 2.72 -11.13
CA GLU A 55 4.80 1.92 -10.13
C GLU A 55 5.16 2.35 -8.69
N LEU A 56 6.11 3.30 -8.56
CA LEU A 56 6.58 3.89 -7.32
C LEU A 56 5.90 5.21 -6.91
N LEU A 57 4.84 5.61 -7.63
CA LEU A 57 4.05 6.79 -7.29
C LEU A 57 3.06 6.46 -6.18
N GLY A 58 3.43 6.85 -4.95
CA GLY A 58 2.56 6.87 -3.79
C GLY A 58 1.33 7.76 -3.93
N PRO A 59 0.46 7.76 -2.90
CA PRO A 59 -0.56 8.77 -2.76
C PRO A 59 0.08 10.14 -2.90
N ILE A 60 -0.35 10.91 -3.89
CA ILE A 60 0.13 12.27 -4.08
C ILE A 60 -0.73 13.16 -3.19
N ASP A 61 -0.08 13.87 -2.27
CA ASP A 61 -0.66 14.99 -1.54
C ASP A 61 -0.02 16.29 -2.07
N LEU A 62 -0.87 17.22 -2.50
CA LEU A 62 -0.53 18.58 -2.96
C LEU A 62 -1.25 19.65 -2.13
N SER A 63 -1.85 19.25 -1.00
CA SER A 63 -2.68 20.12 -0.18
C SER A 63 -1.88 21.26 0.47
N GLU A 64 -0.62 21.00 0.83
CA GLU A 64 0.31 21.99 1.38
C GLU A 64 0.59 23.08 0.34
N GLU A 65 1.02 22.71 -0.87
CA GLU A 65 1.32 23.66 -1.95
C GLU A 65 0.07 24.47 -2.36
N ILE A 66 -1.11 23.83 -2.38
CA ILE A 66 -2.38 24.52 -2.62
C ILE A 66 -2.71 25.51 -1.49
N ALA A 67 -2.49 25.13 -0.24
CA ALA A 67 -2.75 25.99 0.91
C ALA A 67 -1.84 27.23 0.90
N GLU A 68 -0.57 27.07 0.55
CA GLU A 68 0.38 28.17 0.39
C GLU A 68 -0.05 29.16 -0.69
N ILE A 69 -0.50 28.66 -1.85
CA ILE A 69 -1.02 29.53 -2.93
C ILE A 69 -2.23 30.32 -2.43
N LYS A 70 -3.21 29.65 -1.81
CA LYS A 70 -4.42 30.30 -1.28
C LYS A 70 -4.11 31.37 -0.24
N ALA A 71 -3.12 31.15 0.63
CA ALA A 71 -2.71 32.11 1.64
C ALA A 71 -2.22 33.44 1.04
N HIS A 72 -1.66 33.41 -0.17
CA HIS A 72 -1.15 34.60 -0.87
C HIS A 72 -2.15 35.19 -1.88
N MET A 73 -3.33 34.59 -2.07
CA MET A 73 -4.37 35.14 -2.96
C MET A 73 -4.99 36.44 -2.44
N SER A 74 -4.71 36.83 -1.19
CA SER A 74 -5.15 38.08 -0.57
C SER A 74 -4.27 39.29 -0.93
N GLU A 75 -3.10 39.06 -1.54
CA GLU A 75 -2.25 40.13 -2.11
C GLU A 75 -2.90 40.69 -3.40
N PRO A 76 -2.55 41.91 -3.89
CA PRO A 76 -3.14 42.50 -5.10
C PRO A 76 -2.68 41.78 -6.39
N VAL A 77 -3.08 40.53 -6.56
CA VAL A 77 -2.96 39.69 -7.77
C VAL A 77 -4.30 39.59 -8.52
N ALA A 78 -5.17 40.58 -8.35
CA ALA A 78 -6.53 40.66 -8.91
C ALA A 78 -6.65 40.21 -10.39
N PRO A 79 -5.77 40.58 -11.34
CA PRO A 79 -5.90 40.15 -12.73
C PRO A 79 -5.59 38.66 -12.96
N LEU A 80 -4.98 37.97 -11.99
CA LEU A 80 -4.56 36.57 -12.10
C LEU A 80 -5.42 35.60 -11.29
N VAL A 81 -6.37 36.09 -10.48
CA VAL A 81 -7.18 35.27 -9.56
C VAL A 81 -7.90 34.15 -10.30
N ASP A 82 -8.46 34.42 -11.49
CA ASP A 82 -9.15 33.41 -12.29
C ASP A 82 -8.21 32.32 -12.80
N GLN A 83 -7.00 32.70 -13.20
CA GLN A 83 -5.97 31.77 -13.69
C GLN A 83 -5.43 30.90 -12.54
N LEU A 84 -5.21 31.49 -11.36
CA LEU A 84 -4.82 30.78 -10.15
C LEU A 84 -5.90 29.79 -9.71
N ASN A 85 -7.17 30.20 -9.72
CA ASN A 85 -8.30 29.31 -9.43
C ASN A 85 -8.43 28.18 -10.46
N ALA A 86 -8.16 28.44 -11.74
CA ALA A 86 -8.12 27.41 -12.77
C ALA A 86 -7.00 26.40 -12.51
N LEU A 87 -5.78 26.88 -12.23
CA LEU A 87 -4.64 26.03 -11.88
C LEU A 87 -4.95 25.15 -10.66
N ILE A 88 -5.49 25.72 -9.59
CA ILE A 88 -5.86 24.96 -8.38
C ILE A 88 -6.88 23.86 -8.70
N ARG A 89 -7.89 24.15 -9.54
CA ARG A 89 -8.89 23.14 -9.96
C ARG A 89 -8.26 22.03 -10.79
N ASP A 90 -7.34 22.36 -11.67
CA ASP A 90 -6.64 21.40 -12.52
C ASP A 90 -5.70 20.53 -11.69
N VAL A 91 -5.00 21.12 -10.71
CA VAL A 91 -4.17 20.39 -9.74
C VAL A 91 -5.02 19.42 -8.91
N HIS A 92 -6.17 19.85 -8.35
CA HIS A 92 -7.06 18.92 -7.64
C HIS A 92 -7.60 17.80 -8.55
N ARG A 93 -7.84 18.10 -9.83
CA ARG A 93 -8.28 17.08 -10.81
C ARG A 93 -7.16 16.08 -11.07
N LEU A 94 -5.94 16.56 -11.24
CA LEU A 94 -4.73 15.76 -11.40
C LEU A 94 -4.48 14.89 -10.19
N GLU A 95 -4.49 15.46 -8.98
CA GLU A 95 -4.34 14.75 -7.72
C GLU A 95 -5.36 13.60 -7.62
N ARG A 96 -6.67 13.87 -7.79
CA ARG A 96 -7.68 12.80 -7.77
C ARG A 96 -7.45 11.72 -8.82
N ARG A 97 -6.97 12.09 -10.01
CA ARG A 97 -6.77 11.15 -11.11
C ARG A 97 -5.51 10.31 -10.92
N ILE A 98 -4.42 10.92 -10.45
CA ILE A 98 -3.20 10.23 -10.13
C ILE A 98 -3.42 9.36 -8.89
N SER A 99 -4.11 9.85 -7.85
CA SER A 99 -4.46 9.05 -6.68
C SER A 99 -5.36 7.84 -7.01
N ARG A 100 -6.23 7.93 -8.03
CA ARG A 100 -6.97 6.76 -8.56
C ARG A 100 -6.10 5.77 -9.34
N LEU A 101 -5.00 6.24 -9.93
CA LEU A 101 -4.04 5.38 -10.62
C LEU A 101 -3.05 4.76 -9.64
N ALA A 102 -2.63 5.52 -8.63
CA ALA A 102 -1.80 5.12 -7.50
C ALA A 102 -2.55 4.23 -6.50
N SER A 103 -3.88 4.31 -6.44
CA SER A 103 -4.72 3.37 -5.68
C SER A 103 -4.80 1.98 -6.31
N ARG A 104 -4.12 1.73 -7.43
CA ARG A 104 -3.82 0.36 -7.86
C ARG A 104 -2.73 -0.15 -6.93
N GLU A 105 -3.12 -1.02 -6.00
CA GLU A 105 -2.21 -1.69 -5.09
C GLU A 105 -0.96 -2.17 -5.83
N ILE A 106 0.19 -2.02 -5.18
CA ILE A 106 1.49 -2.17 -5.81
C ILE A 106 1.81 -3.66 -5.87
N ALA A 107 2.03 -4.22 -7.06
CA ALA A 107 2.36 -5.63 -7.18
C ALA A 107 3.63 -5.98 -6.39
N SER A 108 3.58 -7.08 -5.63
CA SER A 108 4.74 -7.67 -4.97
C SER A 108 5.80 -8.08 -5.98
N ARG A 109 7.06 -8.05 -5.56
CA ARG A 109 8.14 -8.70 -6.30
C ARG A 109 8.06 -10.20 -6.13
N SER A 110 8.44 -10.95 -7.16
CA SER A 110 8.53 -12.40 -7.03
C SER A 110 9.63 -12.81 -6.06
N LEU A 111 9.28 -13.62 -5.05
CA LEU A 111 10.27 -14.22 -4.15
C LEU A 111 11.11 -15.25 -4.91
N LEU A 112 12.43 -15.14 -4.75
CA LEU A 112 13.41 -15.99 -5.45
C LEU A 112 13.25 -16.00 -6.99
N GLY A 113 12.52 -15.02 -7.55
CA GLY A 113 12.18 -14.95 -8.97
C GLY A 113 11.13 -15.97 -9.45
N VAL A 114 10.55 -16.79 -8.56
CA VAL A 114 9.66 -17.90 -8.96
C VAL A 114 8.35 -17.96 -8.18
N LEU A 115 8.28 -17.43 -6.95
CA LEU A 115 7.07 -17.42 -6.14
C LEU A 115 6.39 -16.04 -6.18
N PRO A 116 5.05 -15.96 -6.11
CA PRO A 116 4.10 -17.08 -6.15
C PRO A 116 4.06 -17.77 -7.52
N LEU A 117 3.63 -19.04 -7.58
CA LEU A 117 3.62 -19.84 -8.82
C LEU A 117 2.67 -19.29 -9.88
N ALA A 118 1.54 -18.74 -9.44
CA ALA A 118 0.61 -18.01 -10.29
C ALA A 118 -0.11 -16.93 -9.46
N ARG A 119 -0.66 -15.93 -10.14
CA ARG A 119 -1.29 -14.75 -9.52
C ARG A 119 -2.79 -14.73 -9.85
N VAL A 120 -3.54 -15.63 -9.22
CA VAL A 120 -4.96 -15.88 -9.54
C VAL A 120 -5.91 -15.61 -8.38
N ILE A 121 -5.43 -15.70 -7.14
CA ILE A 121 -6.19 -15.35 -5.94
C ILE A 121 -5.96 -13.86 -5.66
N PRO A 122 -7.01 -13.02 -5.68
CA PRO A 122 -6.87 -11.60 -5.35
C PRO A 122 -6.37 -11.37 -3.92
N GLN A 123 -5.55 -10.33 -3.70
CA GLN A 123 -5.01 -9.97 -2.38
C GLN A 123 -6.08 -9.87 -1.29
N ASP A 124 -7.23 -9.24 -1.57
CA ASP A 124 -8.32 -9.12 -0.60
C ASP A 124 -8.90 -10.49 -0.19
N VAL A 125 -8.99 -11.44 -1.13
CA VAL A 125 -9.45 -12.81 -0.84
C VAL A 125 -8.45 -13.53 0.04
N HIS A 126 -7.15 -13.44 -0.28
CA HIS A 126 -6.09 -13.98 0.56
C HIS A 126 -6.14 -13.40 1.99
N SER A 127 -6.27 -12.09 2.11
CA SER A 127 -6.30 -11.40 3.41
C SER A 127 -7.47 -11.89 4.29
N VAL A 128 -8.63 -12.20 3.71
CA VAL A 128 -9.76 -12.82 4.45
C VAL A 128 -9.41 -14.24 4.89
N VAL A 129 -8.74 -15.02 4.03
CA VAL A 129 -8.27 -16.38 4.36
C VAL A 129 -7.28 -16.35 5.53
N ASP A 130 -6.42 -15.33 5.65
CA ASP A 130 -5.47 -15.23 6.76
C ASP A 130 -6.18 -15.08 8.11
N TYR A 131 -7.13 -14.15 8.20
CA TYR A 131 -7.92 -13.99 9.43
C TYR A 131 -8.74 -15.24 9.75
N ALA A 132 -9.36 -15.87 8.74
CA ALA A 132 -10.12 -17.10 8.92
C ALA A 132 -9.22 -18.27 9.37
N SER A 133 -8.03 -18.38 8.81
CA SER A 133 -7.04 -19.42 9.15
C SER A 133 -6.50 -19.22 10.56
N GLY A 134 -6.25 -17.97 10.96
CA GLY A 134 -5.84 -17.62 12.32
C GLY A 134 -6.91 -17.96 13.36
N LEU A 135 -8.19 -17.62 13.10
CA LEU A 135 -9.30 -18.00 13.98
C LEU A 135 -9.49 -19.53 14.04
N THR A 136 -9.34 -20.21 12.91
CA THR A 136 -9.46 -21.67 12.82
C THR A 136 -8.34 -22.36 13.59
N ALA A 137 -7.09 -21.89 13.48
CA ALA A 137 -5.97 -22.37 14.28
C ALA A 137 -6.19 -22.09 15.78
N ALA A 138 -6.69 -20.89 16.13
CA ALA A 138 -7.00 -20.53 17.51
C ALA A 138 -8.08 -21.41 18.16
N ALA A 139 -8.98 -22.02 17.38
CA ALA A 139 -10.05 -22.87 17.92
C ALA A 139 -9.52 -24.07 18.74
N GLY A 140 -8.27 -24.52 18.51
CA GLY A 140 -7.64 -25.54 19.34
C GLY A 140 -7.27 -25.10 20.76
N ILE A 141 -7.55 -23.85 21.17
CA ILE A 141 -7.42 -23.41 22.58
C ILE A 141 -8.33 -24.21 23.53
N PHE A 142 -9.36 -24.88 22.98
CA PHE A 142 -10.27 -25.79 23.68
C PHE A 142 -9.80 -27.25 23.66
N ALA A 143 -8.59 -27.54 23.15
CA ALA A 143 -7.99 -28.86 23.20
C ALA A 143 -7.76 -29.34 24.64
N ARG A 144 -7.56 -30.65 24.80
CA ARG A 144 -7.38 -31.30 26.10
C ARG A 144 -5.97 -31.11 26.63
N THR A 145 -4.96 -31.19 25.76
CA THR A 145 -3.55 -31.10 26.17
C THR A 145 -3.04 -29.66 26.20
N PRO A 146 -2.19 -29.30 27.18
CA PRO A 146 -1.62 -27.96 27.25
C PRO A 146 -0.78 -27.61 26.00
N GLU A 147 -0.09 -28.60 25.41
CA GLU A 147 0.72 -28.39 24.20
C GLU A 147 -0.14 -27.95 23.02
N ALA A 148 -1.28 -28.61 22.79
CA ALA A 148 -2.22 -28.23 21.74
C ALA A 148 -2.80 -26.84 21.99
N ARG A 149 -3.25 -26.54 23.22
CA ARG A 149 -3.86 -25.25 23.56
C ARG A 149 -2.89 -24.08 23.36
N VAL A 150 -1.66 -24.20 23.86
CA VAL A 150 -0.63 -23.16 23.72
C VAL A 150 -0.24 -23.00 22.25
N CYS A 151 -0.05 -24.10 21.52
CA CYS A 151 0.27 -24.06 20.10
C CYS A 151 -0.83 -23.38 19.27
N SER A 152 -2.10 -23.72 19.51
CA SER A 152 -3.26 -23.08 18.88
C SER A 152 -3.35 -21.59 19.17
N ALA A 153 -3.12 -21.19 20.42
CA ALA A 153 -3.10 -19.78 20.81
C ALA A 153 -2.00 -19.02 20.06
N LEU A 154 -0.79 -19.58 20.00
CA LEU A 154 0.35 -18.95 19.32
C LEU A 154 0.14 -18.86 17.80
N LEU A 155 -0.26 -19.96 17.15
CA LEU A 155 -0.50 -20.00 15.71
C LEU A 155 -1.63 -19.03 15.32
N GLY A 156 -2.74 -19.04 16.06
CA GLY A 156 -3.87 -18.18 15.78
C GLY A 156 -3.55 -16.70 16.01
N ALA A 157 -2.92 -16.37 17.15
CA ALA A 157 -2.52 -15.00 17.45
C ALA A 157 -1.46 -14.47 16.46
N SER A 158 -0.49 -15.30 16.08
CA SER A 158 0.54 -14.89 15.11
C SER A 158 -0.06 -14.64 13.73
N ALA A 159 -0.94 -15.51 13.23
CA ALA A 159 -1.59 -15.33 11.94
C ALA A 159 -2.45 -14.06 11.90
N ILE A 160 -3.29 -13.84 12.93
CA ILE A 160 -4.11 -12.63 13.04
C ILE A 160 -3.24 -11.39 13.19
N GLY A 161 -2.18 -11.45 14.00
CA GLY A 161 -1.28 -10.32 14.23
C GLY A 161 -0.52 -9.91 12.98
N VAL A 162 0.02 -10.89 12.23
CA VAL A 162 0.66 -10.65 10.93
C VAL A 162 -0.36 -10.05 9.96
N ALA A 163 -1.52 -10.69 9.79
CA ALA A 163 -2.59 -10.19 8.92
C ALA A 163 -3.03 -8.74 9.26
N ALA A 164 -3.13 -8.42 10.55
CA ALA A 164 -3.52 -7.10 11.02
C ALA A 164 -2.43 -6.03 10.80
N THR A 165 -1.19 -6.43 10.58
CA THR A 165 -0.03 -5.53 10.46
C THR A 165 0.64 -5.56 9.08
N THR A 166 0.16 -6.40 8.15
CA THR A 166 0.67 -6.48 6.79
C THR A 166 0.25 -5.30 5.94
N ASP A 167 1.13 -4.90 5.04
CA ASP A 167 0.88 -3.87 4.03
C ASP A 167 -0.08 -4.33 2.93
N TYR A 168 -1.35 -4.56 3.27
CA TYR A 168 -2.45 -4.72 2.32
C TYR A 168 -3.69 -3.95 2.79
N ARG A 169 -4.75 -3.89 1.97
CA ARG A 169 -5.91 -3.03 2.24
C ARG A 169 -6.70 -3.37 3.51
N LEU A 170 -6.85 -4.67 3.81
CA LEU A 170 -7.66 -5.16 4.93
C LEU A 170 -6.90 -5.25 6.28
N SER A 171 -5.69 -4.72 6.37
CA SER A 171 -4.96 -4.69 7.64
C SER A 171 -5.38 -3.49 8.50
N VAL A 172 -5.09 -3.57 9.79
CA VAL A 172 -5.28 -2.45 10.73
C VAL A 172 -4.15 -1.44 10.52
N GLU A 173 -2.91 -1.89 10.62
CA GLU A 173 -1.69 -1.08 10.41
C GLU A 173 -0.83 -1.68 9.30
N LYS A 174 0.01 -0.88 8.65
CA LYS A 174 0.85 -1.31 7.53
C LYS A 174 2.31 -1.23 7.97
N VAL A 175 2.78 -2.31 8.57
CA VAL A 175 4.11 -2.43 9.20
C VAL A 175 4.94 -3.51 8.53
N ILE A 176 4.34 -4.66 8.21
CA ILE A 176 5.02 -5.78 7.56
C ILE A 176 4.97 -5.58 6.03
N PRO A 177 6.11 -5.46 5.34
CA PRO A 177 6.14 -5.41 3.88
C PRO A 177 5.46 -6.63 3.24
N ILE A 178 4.78 -6.44 2.11
CA ILE A 178 4.02 -7.53 1.46
C ILE A 178 4.90 -8.73 1.09
N GLU A 179 6.16 -8.50 0.70
CA GLU A 179 7.10 -9.59 0.41
C GLU A 179 7.50 -10.38 1.67
N ALA A 180 7.57 -9.71 2.83
CA ALA A 180 7.85 -10.38 4.09
C ALA A 180 6.65 -11.22 4.55
N HIS A 181 5.43 -10.73 4.34
CA HIS A 181 4.20 -11.50 4.58
C HIS A 181 4.18 -12.79 3.75
N GLU A 182 4.47 -12.73 2.44
CA GLU A 182 4.52 -13.94 1.61
C GLU A 182 5.52 -14.98 2.15
N VAL A 183 6.71 -14.57 2.61
CA VAL A 183 7.67 -15.49 3.27
C VAL A 183 7.07 -16.10 4.54
N ILE A 184 6.40 -15.28 5.35
CA ILE A 184 5.76 -15.71 6.60
C ILE A 184 4.68 -16.75 6.30
N ASP A 185 3.88 -16.61 5.24
CA ASP A 185 2.83 -17.58 4.91
C ASP A 185 3.40 -18.99 4.69
N TYR A 186 4.48 -19.11 3.92
CA TYR A 186 5.12 -20.40 3.70
C TYR A 186 5.72 -20.97 4.99
N ALA A 187 6.41 -20.14 5.77
CA ALA A 187 7.06 -20.58 7.01
C ALA A 187 6.03 -20.96 8.10
N TRP A 188 4.98 -20.15 8.25
CA TRP A 188 3.89 -20.36 9.20
C TRP A 188 3.08 -21.58 8.79
N GLY A 189 2.73 -21.73 7.52
CA GLY A 189 1.97 -22.88 7.03
C GLY A 189 2.72 -24.20 7.24
N ALA A 190 4.02 -24.23 6.95
CA ALA A 190 4.86 -25.40 7.22
C ALA A 190 4.94 -25.71 8.73
N SER A 191 5.06 -24.67 9.56
CA SER A 191 5.09 -24.80 11.02
C SER A 191 3.77 -25.35 11.57
N ALA A 192 2.62 -24.86 11.08
CA ALA A 192 1.29 -25.32 11.48
C ALA A 192 1.07 -26.81 11.11
N ILE A 193 1.51 -27.25 9.93
CA ILE A 193 1.47 -28.66 9.53
C ILE A 193 2.34 -29.52 10.45
N ALA A 194 3.55 -29.07 10.77
CA ALA A 194 4.51 -29.85 11.56
C ALA A 194 4.15 -29.93 13.05
N ALA A 195 3.55 -28.87 13.59
CA ALA A 195 3.30 -28.70 15.03
C ALA A 195 2.65 -29.90 15.74
N PRO A 196 1.55 -30.52 15.26
CA PRO A 196 0.92 -31.65 15.94
C PRO A 196 1.81 -32.88 16.08
N PHE A 197 2.74 -33.07 15.16
CA PHE A 197 3.66 -34.20 15.13
C PHE A 197 4.88 -33.91 16.01
N VAL A 198 5.48 -32.73 15.84
CA VAL A 198 6.66 -32.31 16.62
C VAL A 198 6.35 -32.18 18.10
N LEU A 199 5.18 -31.61 18.45
CA LEU A 199 4.74 -31.42 19.82
C LEU A 199 3.95 -32.62 20.37
N GLY A 200 3.76 -33.67 19.57
CA GLY A 200 3.23 -34.96 20.03
C GLY A 200 1.74 -34.98 20.40
N TYR A 201 0.95 -33.95 20.05
CA TYR A 201 -0.48 -33.90 20.36
C TYR A 201 -1.40 -34.49 19.27
N HIS A 202 -0.87 -34.88 18.10
CA HIS A 202 -1.66 -35.43 16.97
C HIS A 202 -2.66 -36.55 17.34
N ARG A 203 -2.31 -37.44 18.27
CA ARG A 203 -3.20 -38.54 18.74
C ARG A 203 -4.06 -38.15 19.94
N LYS A 204 -3.59 -37.20 20.77
CA LYS A 204 -4.27 -36.79 22.00
C LYS A 204 -5.39 -35.79 21.71
N ASP A 205 -5.18 -34.92 20.74
CA ASP A 205 -6.10 -33.89 20.28
C ASP A 205 -6.22 -33.90 18.74
N PRO A 206 -6.87 -34.94 18.17
CA PRO A 206 -6.92 -35.14 16.72
C PRO A 206 -7.66 -34.01 15.99
N ILE A 207 -8.63 -33.35 16.64
CA ILE A 207 -9.33 -32.19 16.06
C ILE A 207 -8.38 -31.00 15.92
N ALA A 208 -7.68 -30.61 16.99
CA ALA A 208 -6.72 -29.51 16.93
C ALA A 208 -5.60 -29.78 15.92
N ALA A 209 -5.11 -31.02 15.88
CA ALA A 209 -4.14 -31.45 14.88
C ALA A 209 -4.67 -31.32 13.45
N ALA A 210 -5.90 -31.76 13.18
CA ALA A 210 -6.52 -31.63 11.88
C ALA A 210 -6.70 -30.16 11.48
N LEU A 211 -7.13 -29.29 12.40
CA LEU A 211 -7.27 -27.86 12.16
C LEU A 211 -5.93 -27.23 11.77
N HIS A 212 -4.84 -27.52 12.50
CA HIS A 212 -3.52 -26.94 12.19
C HIS A 212 -2.94 -27.45 10.87
N VAL A 213 -3.09 -28.75 10.56
CA VAL A 213 -2.65 -29.30 9.28
C VAL A 213 -3.45 -28.70 8.13
N PHE A 214 -4.78 -28.58 8.30
CA PHE A 214 -5.66 -28.00 7.29
C PHE A 214 -5.33 -26.52 7.04
N THR A 215 -5.24 -25.70 8.09
CA THR A 215 -4.94 -24.26 7.92
C THR A 215 -3.53 -24.03 7.39
N GLY A 216 -2.55 -24.84 7.82
CA GLY A 216 -1.20 -24.74 7.29
C GLY A 216 -1.11 -25.12 5.81
N ALA A 217 -1.81 -26.18 5.39
CA ALA A 217 -1.89 -26.55 3.97
C ALA A 217 -2.65 -25.51 3.14
N LEU A 218 -3.78 -25.00 3.67
CA LEU A 218 -4.55 -23.95 3.04
C LEU A 218 -3.70 -22.70 2.83
N SER A 219 -3.00 -22.22 3.86
CA SER A 219 -2.12 -21.05 3.82
C SER A 219 -1.03 -21.18 2.75
N ILE A 220 -0.33 -22.33 2.69
CA ILE A 220 0.68 -22.57 1.63
C ILE A 220 0.03 -22.54 0.25
N VAL A 221 -1.09 -23.25 0.05
CA VAL A 221 -1.75 -23.30 -1.25
C VAL A 221 -2.21 -21.90 -1.65
N THR A 222 -2.87 -21.15 -0.77
CA THR A 222 -3.30 -19.78 -1.10
C THR A 222 -2.10 -18.89 -1.41
N ALA A 223 -1.02 -18.95 -0.63
CA ALA A 223 0.19 -18.19 -0.88
C ALA A 223 0.79 -18.46 -2.28
N LEU A 224 0.89 -19.73 -2.68
CA LEU A 224 1.40 -20.13 -4.00
C LEU A 224 0.60 -19.55 -5.17
N PHE A 225 -0.66 -19.17 -4.96
CA PHE A 225 -1.58 -18.70 -6.00
C PHE A 225 -2.04 -17.25 -5.84
N THR A 226 -1.51 -16.51 -4.87
CA THR A 226 -1.94 -15.14 -4.54
C THR A 226 -1.30 -14.09 -5.43
N ASP A 227 -2.09 -13.18 -5.98
CA ASP A 227 -1.56 -11.94 -6.53
C ASP A 227 -1.24 -10.97 -5.40
N TYR A 228 -0.08 -11.14 -4.77
CA TYR A 228 0.31 -10.33 -3.63
C TYR A 228 0.45 -8.86 -4.01
N ARG A 229 -0.24 -7.98 -3.29
CA ARG A 229 -0.29 -6.55 -3.59
C ARG A 229 -0.20 -5.69 -2.34
N ALA A 230 0.70 -4.71 -2.38
CA ALA A 230 0.97 -3.79 -1.30
C ALA A 230 -0.01 -2.60 -1.35
N ALA A 231 -0.55 -2.17 -0.20
CA ALA A 231 -1.43 -1.00 -0.15
C ALA A 231 -0.64 0.31 -0.09
N ALA A 232 0.44 0.35 0.69
CA ALA A 232 1.25 1.52 1.00
C ALA A 232 2.73 1.37 0.67
N GLY A 233 3.19 0.22 0.16
CA GLY A 233 4.58 0.02 -0.26
C GLY A 233 5.60 0.05 0.88
N VAL A 234 5.22 -0.42 2.08
CA VAL A 234 6.06 -0.43 3.28
C VAL A 234 7.40 -1.13 2.99
N GLY A 235 8.51 -0.50 3.39
CA GLY A 235 9.86 -1.04 3.18
C GLY A 235 10.43 -0.78 1.78
N ARG A 236 9.67 -0.18 0.84
CA ARG A 236 10.18 0.23 -0.47
C ARG A 236 10.81 1.63 -0.40
N PRO A 237 12.01 1.85 -0.96
CA PRO A 237 12.60 3.18 -1.05
C PRO A 237 11.67 4.16 -1.79
N GLY A 238 11.34 5.29 -1.18
CA GLY A 238 10.53 6.35 -1.79
C GLY A 238 9.02 6.30 -1.54
N TRP A 239 8.55 5.40 -0.67
CA TRP A 239 7.17 5.39 -0.16
C TRP A 239 7.18 5.72 1.34
N ARG A 240 6.80 6.95 1.69
CA ARG A 240 6.52 7.42 3.05
C ARG A 240 5.46 8.51 2.98
#